data_AF-A0A6V8NSM1-F1
#
_entry.id   AF-A0A6V8NSM1-F1
#
_cell.length_a   1.000
_cell.length_b   1.000
_cell.length_c   1.000
_cell.angle_alpha   90.00
_cell.angle_beta   90.00
_cell.angle_gamma   90.00
#
_symmetry.space_group_name_H-M   'P 1'
#
loop_
_entity.id
_entity.type
_entity.pdbx_description
1 polymer ?
#
loop_
_entity_poly.entity_id
_entity_poly.type
_entity_poly.pdbx_seq_one_letter_code
_entity_poly.pdbx_strand_id
1 'polypeptide(L)'
;MNGRRSKNRMENICICAVQSPFVYGGAEILIETLRSELARRNFRTEVINIPFKSHPILDVKKGCLLWRLIDLTNFNDLKIDLVIATKFPSYLVKHPNKVTWLFHQYRQAYEL
;
A
#
# COMPACT_ATOMS: atom_id res chain seq x y z
N MET A 1 18.80 -4.56 20.36
CA MET A 1 18.20 -3.85 21.51
C MET A 1 16.69 -3.81 21.33
N ASN A 2 15.96 -4.14 22.41
CA ASN A 2 14.55 -4.51 22.45
C ASN A 2 13.59 -3.41 21.96
N GLY A 3 12.65 -3.80 21.10
CA GLY A 3 11.39 -3.09 20.89
C GLY A 3 10.23 -3.96 21.35
N ARG A 4 10.01 -4.11 22.66
CA ARG A 4 8.73 -4.60 23.16
C ARG A 4 7.67 -3.62 22.66
N ARG A 5 6.89 -4.01 21.64
CA ARG A 5 5.67 -3.29 21.27
C ARG A 5 4.87 -3.07 22.55
N SER A 6 4.59 -1.81 22.87
CA SER A 6 3.67 -1.47 23.95
C SER A 6 2.38 -2.23 23.70
N LYS A 7 2.07 -3.20 24.57
CA LYS A 7 0.93 -4.12 24.41
C LYS A 7 -0.44 -3.43 24.39
N ASN A 8 -0.50 -2.10 24.55
CA ASN A 8 -1.74 -1.34 24.75
C ASN A 8 -2.04 -0.28 23.67
N ARG A 9 -1.22 -0.12 22.62
CA ARG A 9 -1.54 0.83 21.54
C ARG A 9 -2.01 0.08 20.29
N MET A 10 -3.21 0.41 19.83
CA MET A 10 -3.73 0.00 18.52
C MET A 10 -2.79 0.53 17.42
N GLU A 11 -2.19 -0.37 16.62
CA GLU A 11 -1.30 0.04 15.53
C GLU A 11 -2.12 0.49 14.32
N ASN A 12 -1.69 1.60 13.72
CA ASN A 12 -2.27 2.15 12.49
C ASN A 12 -1.55 1.57 11.28
N ILE A 13 -2.27 0.84 10.44
CA ILE A 13 -1.75 0.17 9.25
C ILE A 13 -2.41 0.75 8.01
N CYS A 14 -1.61 1.14 7.02
CA CYS A 14 -2.12 1.52 5.71
C CYS A 14 -1.79 0.43 4.68
N ILE A 15 -2.82 -0.09 4.01
CA ILE A 15 -2.64 -0.96 2.84
C ILE A 15 -2.54 -0.06 1.62
N CYS A 16 -1.39 -0.07 0.96
CA CYS A 16 -1.16 0.65 -0.28
C CYS A 16 -1.65 -0.21 -1.46
N ALA A 17 -2.83 0.15 -1.97
CA ALA A 17 -3.51 -0.52 -3.06
C ALA A 17 -3.46 0.31 -4.34
N VAL A 18 -3.59 -0.37 -5.46
CA VAL A 18 -3.67 0.25 -6.79
C VAL A 18 -4.89 -0.35 -7.47
N GLN A 19 -5.67 0.44 -8.19
CA GLN A 19 -6.84 -0.07 -8.89
C GLN A 19 -7.01 0.62 -10.24
N SER A 20 -7.48 -0.12 -11.24
CA SER A 20 -7.99 0.48 -12.46
C SER A 20 -9.44 0.88 -12.22
N PRO A 21 -9.84 2.15 -12.44
CA PRO A 21 -11.23 2.57 -12.23
C PRO A 21 -12.22 1.64 -12.93
N PHE A 22 -13.35 1.36 -12.27
CA PHE A 22 -14.42 0.48 -12.74
C PHE A 22 -14.07 -1.01 -12.90
N VAL A 23 -12.88 -1.43 -12.46
CA VAL A 23 -12.48 -2.85 -12.43
C VAL A 23 -12.63 -3.38 -11.02
N TYR A 24 -13.25 -4.56 -10.90
CA TYR A 24 -13.31 -5.32 -9.65
C TYR A 24 -12.95 -6.78 -9.94
N GLY A 25 -12.06 -7.36 -9.14
CA GLY A 25 -11.66 -8.75 -9.26
C GLY A 25 -10.82 -9.22 -8.08
N GLY A 26 -9.98 -10.23 -8.33
CA GLY A 26 -9.21 -10.90 -7.27
C GLY A 26 -8.27 -9.96 -6.50
N ALA A 27 -7.74 -8.91 -7.14
CA ALA A 27 -6.93 -7.91 -6.47
C ALA A 27 -7.73 -7.12 -5.43
N GLU A 28 -8.92 -6.66 -5.80
CA GLU A 28 -9.80 -5.87 -4.93
C GLU A 28 -10.32 -6.74 -3.77
N ILE A 29 -10.75 -7.97 -4.05
CA ILE A 29 -11.16 -8.95 -3.04
C ILE A 29 -10.03 -9.21 -2.04
N LEU A 30 -8.78 -9.36 -2.50
CA LEU A 30 -7.63 -9.57 -1.63
C LEU A 30 -7.41 -8.38 -0.70
N ILE A 31 -7.46 -7.15 -1.21
CA ILE A 31 -7.31 -5.93 -0.39
C ILE A 31 -8.41 -5.82 0.66
N GLU A 32 -9.67 -6.05 0.28
CA GLU A 32 -10.83 -6.03 1.18
C GLU A 32 -10.72 -7.09 2.28
N THR A 33 -10.31 -8.30 1.90
CA THR A 33 -10.11 -9.42 2.83
C THR A 33 -8.96 -9.13 3.79
N LEU A 34 -7.84 -8.61 3.29
CA LEU A 34 -6.68 -8.22 4.10
C LEU A 34 -7.07 -7.15 5.13
N ARG A 35 -7.78 -6.11 4.70
CA ARG A 35 -8.27 -5.04 5.60
C ARG A 35 -9.15 -5.63 6.70
N SER A 36 -10.09 -6.49 6.33
CA SER A 36 -11.03 -7.11 7.27
C SER A 36 -10.34 -8.03 8.27
N GLU A 37 -9.37 -8.83 7.82
CA GLU A 37 -8.61 -9.73 8.69
C GLU A 37 -7.66 -8.97 9.64
N LEU A 38 -7.08 -7.85 9.21
CA LEU A 38 -6.30 -6.98 10.12
C LEU A 38 -7.19 -6.31 11.16
N ALA A 39 -8.35 -5.79 10.76
CA ALA A 39 -9.32 -5.21 11.68
C ALA A 39 -9.78 -6.22 12.74
N ARG A 40 -10.05 -7.48 12.34
CA ARG A 40 -10.41 -8.57 13.26
C ARG A 40 -9.33 -8.90 14.30
N ARG A 41 -8.08 -8.52 14.03
CA ARG A 41 -6.94 -8.66 14.96
C ARG A 41 -6.65 -7.40 15.77
N ASN A 42 -7.58 -6.45 15.81
CA ASN A 42 -7.49 -5.17 16.51
C ASN A 42 -6.43 -4.20 15.96
N PHE A 43 -6.14 -4.26 14.66
CA PHE A 43 -5.37 -3.23 13.97
C PHE A 43 -6.29 -2.16 13.36
N ARG A 44 -5.96 -0.88 13.53
CA ARG A 44 -6.66 0.20 12.82
C ARG A 44 -6.13 0.24 11.39
N THR A 45 -6.92 -0.24 10.44
CA THR A 45 -6.45 -0.47 9.08
C THR A 45 -7.23 0.34 8.06
N GLU A 46 -6.52 1.09 7.23
CA GLU A 46 -7.08 1.86 6.12
C GLU A 46 -6.45 1.47 4.79
N VAL A 47 -7.20 1.64 3.70
CA VAL A 47 -6.72 1.38 2.33
C VAL A 47 -6.42 2.71 1.66
N ILE A 48 -5.17 2.91 1.26
CA ILE A 48 -4.75 4.00 0.40
C ILE A 48 -4.78 3.47 -1.03
N ASN A 49 -5.87 3.76 -1.76
CA ASN A 49 -6.06 3.31 -3.12
C ASN A 49 -5.77 4.44 -4.11
N ILE A 50 -4.80 4.22 -4.98
CA ILE A 50 -4.40 5.21 -5.99
C ILE A 50 -4.55 4.60 -7.38
N PRO A 51 -5.35 5.23 -8.26
CA PRO A 51 -5.48 4.78 -9.62
C PRO A 51 -4.14 4.75 -10.36
N PHE A 52 -3.96 3.73 -11.20
CA PHE A 52 -2.77 3.59 -12.04
C PHE A 52 -3.16 3.38 -13.50
N LYS A 53 -2.42 4.03 -14.38
CA LYS A 53 -2.54 3.90 -15.83
C LYS A 53 -1.26 3.28 -16.38
N SER A 54 -1.40 2.13 -17.03
CA SER A 54 -0.27 1.34 -17.55
C SER A 54 0.32 1.87 -18.87
N HIS A 55 -0.35 2.83 -19.53
CA HIS A 55 0.12 3.46 -20.75
C HIS A 55 -0.50 4.85 -20.92
N PRO A 56 0.16 5.78 -21.64
CA PRO A 56 1.53 5.71 -22.16
C PRO A 56 2.60 5.73 -21.06
N ILE A 57 3.86 5.48 -21.41
CA ILE A 57 4.98 5.37 -20.47
C ILE A 57 5.16 6.60 -19.57
N LEU A 58 4.81 7.80 -20.05
CA LEU A 58 4.83 9.01 -19.23
C LEU A 58 3.86 8.92 -18.05
N ASP A 59 2.67 8.37 -18.25
CA ASP A 59 1.69 8.19 -17.17
C ASP A 59 2.11 7.08 -16.20
N VAL A 60 2.81 6.05 -16.68
CA VAL A 60 3.45 5.05 -15.80
C VAL A 60 4.45 5.73 -14.86
N LYS A 61 5.34 6.58 -15.40
CA LYS A 61 6.33 7.33 -14.61
C LYS A 61 5.66 8.27 -13.60
N LYS A 62 4.57 8.95 -13.98
CA LYS A 62 3.79 9.78 -13.05
C LYS A 62 3.22 8.95 -11.90
N GLY A 63 2.67 7.77 -12.19
CA GLY A 63 2.19 6.84 -11.17
C GLY A 63 3.30 6.43 -10.20
N CYS A 64 4.49 6.10 -10.71
CA CYS A 64 5.65 5.80 -9.87
C CYS A 64 6.06 6.98 -8.98
N LEU A 65 6.12 8.18 -9.55
CA LEU A 65 6.51 9.39 -8.84
C LEU A 65 5.50 9.74 -7.75
N LEU A 66 4.22 9.60 -8.02
CA LEU A 66 3.16 9.87 -7.05
C LEU A 66 3.32 9.02 -5.80
N TRP A 67 3.55 7.70 -5.92
CA TRP A 67 3.84 6.85 -4.77
C TRP A 67 5.15 7.21 -4.04
N ARG A 68 6.10 7.80 -4.75
CA ARG A 68 7.38 8.23 -4.18
C ARG A 68 7.28 9.52 -3.37
N LEU A 69 6.33 10.38 -3.73
CA LEU A 69 6.14 11.71 -3.15
C LEU A 69 5.15 11.73 -1.98
N ILE A 70 4.24 10.76 -1.90
CA ILE A 70 3.29 10.69 -0.79
C ILE A 70 4.03 10.33 0.50
N ASP A 71 3.82 11.14 1.54
CA ASP A 71 4.24 10.85 2.90
C ASP A 71 3.14 10.06 3.62
N LEU A 72 3.44 8.81 3.98
CA LEU A 72 2.58 7.96 4.80
C LEU A 72 3.22 7.66 6.16
N THR A 73 4.11 8.51 6.68
CA THR A 73 4.67 8.34 8.03
C THR A 73 3.72 8.78 9.13
N ASN A 74 2.90 9.79 8.84
CA ASN A 74 1.87 10.33 9.72
C ASN A 74 0.79 11.03 8.90
N PHE A 75 -0.37 11.23 9.51
CA PHE A 75 -1.46 12.05 8.99
C PHE A 75 -1.93 12.95 10.14
N ASN A 76 -1.55 14.23 10.09
CA ASN A 76 -1.66 15.14 11.23
C ASN A 76 -1.00 14.50 12.47
N ASP A 77 -1.70 14.46 13.61
CA ASP A 77 -1.19 13.86 14.85
C ASP A 77 -1.25 12.32 14.88
N LEU A 78 -1.76 11.68 13.82
CA LEU A 78 -1.90 10.23 13.73
C LEU A 78 -0.69 9.61 13.03
N LYS A 79 0.18 8.96 13.80
CA LYS A 79 1.29 8.17 13.24
C LYS A 79 0.76 6.96 12.47
N ILE A 80 1.29 6.70 11.29
CA ILE A 80 1.11 5.44 10.56
C ILE A 80 2.28 4.52 10.96
N ASP A 81 1.97 3.38 11.58
CA ASP A 81 2.99 2.51 12.15
C ASP A 81 3.57 1.52 11.14
N LEU A 82 2.79 1.17 10.12
CA LEU A 82 3.15 0.21 9.09
C LEU A 82 2.43 0.55 7.78
N VAL A 83 3.12 0.36 6.66
CA VAL A 83 2.48 0.28 5.34
C VAL A 83 2.66 -1.10 4.73
N ILE A 84 1.62 -1.61 4.08
CA ILE A 84 1.64 -2.87 3.33
C ILE A 84 1.45 -2.54 1.86
N ALA A 85 2.50 -2.68 1.05
CA ALA A 85 2.45 -2.42 -0.38
C ALA A 85 2.21 -3.69 -1.19
N THR A 86 1.30 -3.63 -2.17
CA THR A 86 0.63 -4.84 -2.65
C THR A 86 0.85 -5.16 -4.13
N LYS A 87 0.99 -4.14 -4.98
CA LYS A 87 1.35 -4.31 -6.40
C LYS A 87 2.04 -3.09 -6.96
N PHE A 88 2.60 -3.20 -8.17
CA PHE A 88 3.12 -2.01 -8.85
C PHE A 88 1.99 -0.97 -9.10
N PRO A 89 2.24 0.34 -8.92
CA PRO A 89 3.46 0.97 -8.40
C PRO A 89 3.53 1.20 -6.87
N SER A 90 2.57 0.70 -6.07
CA SER A 90 2.49 0.97 -4.62
C SER A 90 3.75 0.65 -3.81
N TYR A 91 4.52 -0.37 -4.19
CA TYR A 91 5.74 -0.74 -3.46
C TYR A 91 6.86 0.30 -3.54
N LEU A 92 6.72 1.32 -4.40
CA LEU A 92 7.63 2.44 -4.49
C LEU A 92 7.48 3.43 -3.32
N VAL A 93 6.40 3.30 -2.54
CA VAL A 93 6.18 4.08 -1.32
C VAL A 93 7.38 4.00 -0.38
N LYS A 94 7.73 5.14 0.22
CA LYS A 94 8.77 5.25 1.23
C LYS A 94 8.12 5.29 2.60
N HIS A 95 8.48 4.36 3.46
CA HIS A 95 8.04 4.33 4.86
C HIS A 95 9.10 3.60 5.69
N PRO A 96 9.42 4.05 6.92
CA PRO A 96 10.41 3.40 7.77
C PRO A 96 10.05 1.96 8.13
N ASN A 97 8.77 1.62 8.12
CA ASN A 97 8.27 0.28 8.38
C ASN A 97 7.35 -0.17 7.23
N LYS A 98 7.92 -0.72 6.16
CA LYS A 98 7.20 -1.17 4.97
C LYS A 98 7.29 -2.69 4.85
N VAL A 99 6.14 -3.33 4.69
CA VAL A 99 6.03 -4.73 4.24
C VAL A 99 5.54 -4.72 2.80
N THR A 100 6.20 -5.48 1.94
CA THR A 100 5.75 -5.67 0.55
C THR A 100 5.11 -7.05 0.43
N TRP A 101 3.79 -7.09 0.24
CA TRP A 101 3.06 -8.32 -0.09
C TRP A 101 2.69 -8.29 -1.57
N LEU A 102 3.66 -8.60 -2.42
CA LEU A 102 3.57 -8.41 -3.87
C LEU A 102 2.76 -9.52 -4.55
N PHE A 103 1.57 -9.20 -5.08
CA PHE A 103 0.77 -10.16 -5.87
C PHE A 103 0.70 -9.83 -7.37
N HIS A 104 1.16 -8.64 -7.81
CA HIS A 104 1.36 -8.32 -9.23
C HIS A 104 2.61 -7.46 -9.47
N GLN A 105 3.42 -7.90 -10.43
CA GLN A 105 4.62 -7.21 -10.92
C GLN A 105 4.33 -6.41 -12.20
N TYR A 106 5.11 -5.36 -12.46
CA TYR A 106 5.09 -4.65 -13.75
C TYR A 106 5.98 -5.38 -14.74
N ARG A 107 5.39 -6.33 -15.48
CA ARG A 107 6.12 -7.21 -16.40
C ARG A 107 6.75 -6.46 -17.57
N GLN A 108 6.13 -5.36 -18.03
CA GLN A 108 6.65 -4.56 -19.14
C GLN A 108 8.03 -3.93 -18.87
N ALA A 109 8.52 -3.92 -17.61
CA ALA A 109 9.89 -3.49 -17.32
C ALA A 109 10.96 -4.51 -17.74
N TYR A 110 10.58 -5.78 -17.94
CA TYR A 110 11.50 -6.88 -18.22
C TYR A 110 11.20 -7.58 -19.55
N GLU A 111 10.08 -7.26 -20.19
CA GLU A 111 9.68 -7.76 -21.52
C GLU A 111 10.23 -6.87 -22.64
N LEU A 112 11.50 -6.44 -22.51
CA LEU A 112 12.23 -5.64 -23.51
C LEU A 112 12.52 -6.45 -24.78
#